data_AF-A0A147J0B0-F1
#
_entry.id   AF-A0A147J0B0-F1
#
_cell.length_a   1.000
_cell.length_b   1.000
_cell.length_c   1.000
_cell.angle_alpha   90.00
_cell.angle_beta   90.00
_cell.angle_gamma   90.00
#
_symmetry.space_group_name_H-M   'P 1'
#
loop_
_entity.id
_entity.type
_entity.pdbx_description
1 polymer ?
#
loop_
_entity_poly.entity_id
_entity_poly.type
_entity_poly.pdbx_seq_one_letter_code
_entity_poly.pdbx_strand_id
1 'polypeptide(L)' 'MLKVNGSQVIPAYRFDAKGRGVNPDGNRPEQLTQVFRTGSAGASAAAARFAAAGNMGSAAYYRKLAQDYRSPPFE' A
#
# COMPACT_ATOMS: atom_id res chain seq x y z
N MET A 1 -10.96 4.20 -14.63
CA MET A 1 -10.63 5.19 -13.58
C MET A 1 -11.93 5.86 -13.15
N LEU A 2 -12.44 5.57 -11.95
CA LEU A 2 -13.72 6.13 -11.49
C LEU A 2 -13.51 7.59 -11.07
N LYS A 3 -14.23 8.52 -11.69
CA LYS A 3 -14.27 9.94 -11.31
C LYS A 3 -15.66 10.22 -10.76
N VAL A 4 -15.76 10.75 -9.55
CA VAL A 4 -17.01 11.27 -8.97
C VAL A 4 -16.79 12.75 -8.72
N ASN A 5 -17.64 13.60 -9.30
CA ASN A 5 -17.58 15.07 -9.16
C ASN A 5 -16.19 15.69 -9.40
N GLY A 6 -15.48 15.23 -10.44
CA GLY A 6 -14.17 15.78 -10.83
C GLY A 6 -13.02 15.43 -9.88
N SER A 7 -13.30 14.80 -8.75
CA SER A 7 -12.27 14.29 -7.83
C SER A 7 -11.87 12.88 -8.21
N GLN A 8 -10.57 12.63 -8.25
CA GLN A 8 -10.02 11.28 -8.41
C GLN A 8 -10.34 10.50 -7.14
N VAL A 9 -11.29 9.56 -7.24
CA VAL A 9 -11.62 8.68 -6.12
C VAL A 9 -10.52 7.64 -6.04
N ILE A 10 -9.68 7.72 -5.00
CA ILE A 10 -8.79 6.62 -4.65
C ILE A 10 -9.72 5.49 -4.16
N PRO A 11 -9.72 4.30 -4.77
CA PRO A 11 -10.56 3.20 -4.31
C PRO A 11 -10.28 2.96 -2.83
N ALA A 12 -11.33 2.99 -2.01
CA ALA A 12 -11.21 2.78 -0.57
C ALA A 12 -10.69 1.37 -0.31
N TYR A 13 -9.44 1.27 0.15
CA TYR A 13 -8.80 0.01 0.47
C TYR A 13 -9.45 -0.60 1.72
N ARG A 14 -9.92 -1.84 1.62
CA ARG A 14 -10.39 -2.61 2.77
C ARG A 14 -9.27 -3.51 3.28
N PHE A 15 -9.05 -3.52 4.58
CA PHE A 15 -8.11 -4.41 5.24
C PHE A 15 -8.90 -5.30 6.22
N ASP A 16 -8.54 -6.58 6.33
CA ASP A 16 -9.12 -7.45 7.35
C ASP A 16 -8.55 -7.12 8.73
N ALA A 17 -9.10 -7.77 9.76
CA ALA A 17 -8.61 -7.65 11.14
C ALA A 17 -7.14 -8.06 11.34
N LYS A 18 -6.51 -8.69 10.33
CA LYS A 18 -5.10 -9.10 10.33
C LYS A 18 -4.23 -8.14 9.49
N GLY A 19 -4.78 -7.04 8.99
CA GLY A 19 -4.06 -6.05 8.18
C GLY A 19 -3.75 -6.52 6.77
N ARG A 20 -4.33 -7.64 6.31
CA ARG A 20 -4.20 -8.08 4.92
C ARG A 20 -5.17 -7.25 4.08
N GLY A 21 -4.73 -6.80 2.91
CA GLY A 21 -5.67 -6.23 1.95
C GLY A 21 -6.78 -7.24 1.69
N VAL A 22 -8.03 -6.81 1.69
CA VAL A 22 -9.15 -7.66 1.25
C VAL A 22 -9.61 -7.04 -0.03
N ASN A 23 -9.70 -7.86 -1.07
CA ASN A 23 -10.29 -7.42 -2.32
C ASN A 23 -11.73 -6.97 -2.03
N PRO A 24 -12.08 -5.67 -2.11
CA PRO A 24 -13.48 -5.31 -2.11
C PRO A 24 -14.08 -5.97 -3.35
N ASP A 25 -15.16 -6.76 -3.20
CA ASP A 25 -15.81 -7.47 -4.31
C ASP A 25 -15.78 -6.62 -5.60
N GLY A 26 -14.98 -7.05 -6.59
CA GLY A 26 -14.90 -6.39 -7.88
C GLY A 26 -13.51 -6.02 -8.44
N ASN A 27 -12.40 -6.02 -7.69
CA ASN A 27 -11.10 -5.76 -8.34
C ASN A 27 -10.51 -7.02 -8.98
N ARG A 28 -10.07 -6.89 -10.24
CA ARG A 28 -9.32 -7.95 -10.94
C ARG A 28 -7.93 -8.12 -10.30
N PRO A 29 -7.30 -9.32 -10.37
CA PRO A 29 -5.97 -9.58 -9.80
C PRO A 29 -4.88 -8.56 -10.18
N GLU A 30 -4.96 -8.03 -11.40
CA GLU A 30 -4.06 -6.98 -11.91
C GLU A 30 -4.15 -5.68 -11.11
N GLN A 31 -5.34 -5.28 -10.68
CA GLN A 31 -5.57 -4.07 -9.91
C GLN A 31 -5.05 -4.23 -8.48
N LEU A 32 -5.19 -5.41 -7.87
CA LEU A 32 -4.57 -5.73 -6.58
C LEU A 32 -3.05 -5.63 -6.67
N THR A 33 -2.45 -6.19 -7.72
CA THR A 33 -1.00 -6.08 -7.95
C THR A 33 -0.55 -4.62 -8.03
N GLN A 34 -1.32 -3.76 -8.71
CA GLN A 34 -1.02 -2.33 -8.79
C GLN A 34 -1.10 -1.65 -7.42
N VAL A 35 -2.09 -1.98 -6.60
CA VAL A 35 -2.25 -1.44 -5.25
C VAL A 35 -1.07 -1.79 -4.34
N PHE A 36 -0.66 -3.05 -4.36
CA PHE A 36 0.50 -3.52 -3.58
C PHE A 36 1.80 -2.83 -4.02
N ARG A 37 2.01 -2.67 -5.33
CA ARG A 37 3.14 -1.88 -5.86
C ARG A 37 3.12 -0.42 -5.36
N THR A 38 1.97 0.25 -5.41
CA THR A 38 1.83 1.62 -4.91
C THR A 38 2.09 1.70 -3.40
N GLY A 39 1.57 0.75 -2.62
CA GLY A 39 1.83 0.66 -1.17
C GLY A 39 3.31 0.45 -0.86
N SER A 40 3.98 -0.44 -1.58
CA SER A 40 5.42 -0.71 -1.43
C SER A 40 6.27 0.53 -1.74
N ALA A 41 5.95 1.27 -2.81
CA ALA A 41 6.63 2.51 -3.17
C ALA A 41 6.42 3.60 -2.10
N GLY A 42 5.19 3.77 -1.61
CA GLY A 42 4.89 4.74 -0.55
C GLY A 42 5.62 4.44 0.75
N ALA A 43 5.63 3.17 1.18
CA ALA A 43 6.37 2.73 2.36
C ALA A 43 7.89 2.92 2.20
N SER A 44 8.44 2.66 1.03
CA SER A 44 9.87 2.92 0.74
C SER A 44 10.22 4.40 0.87
N ALA A 45 9.37 5.28 0.32
CA ALA A 45 9.57 6.73 0.42
C ALA A 45 9.46 7.23 1.87
N ALA A 46 8.51 6.70 2.65
CA ALA A 46 8.39 7.02 4.07
C ALA A 46 9.63 6.57 4.86
N ALA A 47 10.14 5.36 4.59
CA ALA A 47 11.34 4.87 5.24
C ALA A 47 12.56 5.77 4.98
N ALA A 48 12.74 6.24 3.74
CA ALA A 48 13.81 7.17 3.39
C ALA A 48 13.67 8.51 4.14
N ARG A 49 12.45 9.06 4.24
CA ARG A 49 12.17 10.29 5.00
C ARG A 49 12.50 10.14 6.48
N PHE A 50 12.08 9.05 7.11
CA PHE A 50 12.38 8.80 8.52
C PHE A 50 13.86 8.56 8.77
N ALA A 51 14.57 7.88 7.86
CA ALA A 51 16.02 7.72 7.94
C ALA A 51 16.75 9.07 7.86
N ALA A 52 16.34 9.94 6.92
CA ALA A 52 16.88 11.29 6.79
C ALA A 52 16.61 12.17 8.03
N ALA A 53 15.49 11.94 8.71
CA ALA A 53 15.15 12.61 9.97
C ALA A 53 15.81 11.97 11.22
N GLY A 54 16.66 10.95 11.06
CA GLY A 54 17.33 10.26 12.17
C GLY A 54 16.43 9.28 12.95
N ASN A 55 15.17 9.08 12.54
CA ASN A 55 14.24 8.14 13.18
C ASN A 55 14.39 6.74 12.58
N MET A 56 15.44 6.03 13.01
CA MET A 56 15.79 4.71 12.47
C MET A 56 14.73 3.63 12.76
N GLY A 57 14.01 3.73 13.89
CA GLY A 57 12.93 2.79 14.23
C GLY A 57 11.77 2.84 13.25
N SER A 58 11.28 4.05 12.93
CA SER A 58 10.24 4.24 11.92
C SER A 58 10.77 3.89 10.53
N ALA A 59 12.03 4.22 10.22
CA ALA A 59 12.64 3.84 8.95
C ALA A 59 12.74 2.31 8.77
N ALA A 60 12.99 1.55 9.83
CA ALA A 60 13.00 0.09 9.79
C ALA A 60 11.58 -0.48 9.62
N TYR A 61 10.60 0.06 10.35
CA TYR A 61 9.19 -0.32 10.22
C TYR A 61 8.68 -0.17 8.79
N TYR A 62 8.85 1.02 8.19
CA TYR A 62 8.38 1.27 6.83
C TYR A 62 9.18 0.51 5.77
N ARG A 63 10.46 0.19 6.02
CA ARG A 63 11.24 -0.72 5.16
C ARG A 63 10.65 -2.13 5.15
N LYS A 64 10.32 -2.68 6.32
CA LYS A 64 9.65 -3.98 6.44
C LYS A 64 8.30 -3.96 5.72
N LEU A 65 7.48 -2.93 5.95
CA LEU A 65 6.19 -2.77 5.29
C LEU A 65 6.32 -2.73 3.76
N ALA A 66 7.34 -2.06 3.23
CA ALA A 66 7.60 -2.03 1.78
C ALA A 66 7.93 -3.41 1.20
N GLN A 67 8.61 -4.26 1.96
CA GLN A 67 8.91 -5.65 1.59
C GLN A 67 7.65 -6.50 1.63
N ASP A 68 6.85 -6.38 2.69
CA ASP A 68 5.60 -7.12 2.87
C ASP A 68 4.58 -6.80 1.76
N TYR A 69 4.64 -5.59 1.18
CA TYR A 69 3.78 -5.18 0.07
C TYR A 69 4.34 -5.45 -1.32
N ARG A 70 5.50 -6.11 -1.46
CA ARG A 70 6.10 -6.38 -2.77
C ARG A 70 5.24 -7.35 -3.61
N SER A 71 4.47 -8.21 -2.96
CA SER A 71 3.50 -9.12 -3.61
C SER A 71 2.18 -9.12 -2.86
N PRO A 72 1.03 -9.11 -3.54
CA PRO A 72 -0.26 -9.34 -2.89
C PRO A 72 -0.30 -10.74 -2.25
N PRO A 73 -0.81 -10.91 -1.02
CA PRO A 73 -0.84 -12.19 -0.31
C PRO A 73 -2.03 -13.07 -0.73
N PHE A 74 -2.40 -13.04 -2.01
CA PHE A 74 -3.53 -13.82 -2.53
C PHE A 74 -3.04 -14.68 -3.71
N GLU A 75 -3.44 -15.96 -3.72
CA GLU A 75 -3.43 -16.82 -4.91
C GLU A 75 -4.48 -16.35 -5.94
#